data_AF-A0A954ZU11-F1
#
_entry.id   AF-A0A954ZU11-F1
#
_cell.length_a   1.000
_cell.length_b   1.000
_cell.length_c   1.000
_cell.angle_alpha   90.00
_cell.angle_beta   90.00
_cell.angle_gamma   90.00
#
_symmetry.space_group_name_H-M   'P 1'
#
loop_
_entity.id
_entity.type
_entity.pdbx_description
1 polymer ?
#
loop_
_entity_poly.entity_id
_entity_poly.type
_entity_poly.pdbx_seq_one_letter_code
_entity_poly.pdbx_strand_id
1 'polypeptide(L)'
;MPQDFTDIEILDDSGLADPSEYLADVPSGMISGVLGMMGFTIACIVGLMAENPGYVILLRAMLAMVVCAIIGRVLGVVGETCVREFVTIYKSDRPKPRKPKQLVELEAARRAHQDVVQTMKKSG
;
A
#
# COMPACT_ATOMS: atom_id res chain seq x y z
N MET A 1 -23.26 -8.62 36.28
CA MET A 1 -22.11 -7.69 36.23
C MET A 1 -21.96 -7.26 34.78
N PRO A 2 -22.34 -6.03 34.43
CA PRO A 2 -22.14 -5.51 33.08
C PRO A 2 -20.64 -5.34 32.83
N GLN A 3 -20.12 -5.90 31.75
CA GLN A 3 -18.74 -5.69 31.34
C GLN A 3 -18.60 -4.25 30.85
N ASP A 4 -17.74 -3.51 31.51
CA ASP A 4 -17.45 -2.11 31.24
C ASP A 4 -16.51 -2.03 30.03
N PHE A 5 -17.03 -1.55 28.90
CA PHE A 5 -16.29 -1.41 27.64
C PHE A 5 -15.71 0.00 27.47
N THR A 6 -15.48 0.74 28.57
CA THR A 6 -15.01 2.14 28.54
C THR A 6 -13.54 2.33 28.16
N ASP A 7 -12.78 1.25 28.02
CA ASP A 7 -11.35 1.29 27.64
C ASP A 7 -11.09 1.00 26.15
N ILE A 8 -12.14 0.95 25.31
CA ILE A 8 -11.92 0.93 23.86
C ILE A 8 -11.59 2.36 23.42
N GLU A 9 -10.32 2.71 23.58
CA GLU A 9 -9.71 3.90 23.00
C GLU A 9 -9.81 3.77 21.48
N ILE A 10 -10.83 4.40 20.89
CA ILE A 10 -10.94 4.56 19.43
C ILE A 10 -9.78 5.47 19.06
N LEU A 11 -8.65 4.86 18.68
CA LEU A 11 -7.49 5.56 18.17
C LEU A 11 -7.97 6.53 17.09
N ASP A 12 -7.64 7.79 17.27
CA ASP A 12 -8.00 8.87 16.37
C ASP A 12 -7.40 8.60 14.97
N ASP A 13 -8.25 8.12 14.05
CA ASP A 13 -7.93 7.84 12.64
C ASP A 13 -7.40 9.09 11.88
N SER A 14 -7.44 10.27 12.49
CA SER A 14 -7.00 11.53 11.87
C SER A 14 -5.48 11.66 11.70
N GLY A 15 -4.69 10.78 12.33
CA GLY A 15 -3.24 10.67 12.14
C GLY A 15 -2.79 9.51 11.24
N LEU A 16 -3.72 8.66 10.78
CA LEU A 16 -3.39 7.61 9.84
C LEU A 16 -3.13 8.26 8.48
N ALA A 17 -1.85 8.31 8.11
CA ALA A 17 -1.39 8.62 6.76
C ALA A 17 -2.38 8.00 5.77
N ASP A 18 -2.98 8.85 4.92
CA ASP A 18 -4.04 8.49 3.98
C ASP A 18 -3.70 7.09 3.42
N PRO A 19 -4.49 6.03 3.66
CA PRO A 19 -4.06 4.65 3.37
C PRO A 19 -3.72 4.44 1.88
N SER A 20 -4.17 5.35 1.01
CA SER A 20 -3.74 5.42 -0.39
C SER A 20 -2.26 5.75 -0.59
N GLU A 21 -1.62 6.46 0.34
CA GLU A 21 -0.19 6.80 0.32
C GLU A 21 0.64 5.56 0.66
N TYR A 22 0.21 4.76 1.64
CA TYR A 22 0.86 3.49 1.98
C TYR A 22 0.70 2.43 0.89
N LEU A 23 -0.44 2.43 0.17
CA LEU A 23 -0.68 1.51 -0.95
C LEU A 23 0.11 1.86 -2.20
N ALA A 24 0.70 3.04 -2.30
CA ALA A 24 1.47 3.46 -3.48
C ALA A 24 2.87 2.83 -3.53
N ASP A 25 3.50 2.60 -2.38
CA ASP A 25 4.88 2.06 -2.30
C ASP A 25 4.93 0.51 -2.33
N VAL A 26 3.87 -0.16 -1.88
CA VAL A 26 3.78 -1.63 -1.84
C VAL A 26 3.90 -2.32 -3.21
N PRO A 27 3.26 -1.86 -4.30
CA PRO A 27 3.25 -2.60 -5.55
C PRO A 27 4.61 -2.66 -6.25
N SER A 28 5.43 -1.60 -6.19
CA SER A 28 6.72 -1.54 -6.89
C SER A 28 7.70 -2.60 -6.35
N GLY A 29 7.74 -2.77 -5.02
CA GLY A 29 8.51 -3.80 -4.34
C GLY A 29 8.07 -5.21 -4.76
N MET A 30 6.76 -5.48 -4.71
CA MET A 30 6.20 -6.79 -5.08
C MET A 30 6.49 -7.16 -6.55
N ILE A 31 6.26 -6.23 -7.48
CA ILE A 31 6.47 -6.47 -8.91
C ILE A 31 7.95 -6.75 -9.19
N SER A 32 8.86 -5.95 -8.62
CA SER A 32 10.31 -6.16 -8.81
C SER A 32 10.77 -7.52 -8.28
N GLY A 33 10.24 -7.97 -7.14
CA GLY A 33 10.56 -9.27 -6.55
C GLY A 33 10.10 -10.44 -7.42
N VAL A 34 8.83 -10.41 -7.87
CA VAL A 34 8.27 -11.48 -8.72
C VAL A 34 8.99 -11.57 -10.06
N LEU A 35 9.28 -10.42 -10.68
CA LEU A 35 9.93 -10.36 -11.99
C LEU A 35 11.40 -10.82 -11.91
N GLY A 36 12.09 -10.50 -10.80
CA GLY A 36 13.42 -11.03 -10.50
C GLY A 36 13.44 -12.56 -10.35
N MET A 37 12.48 -13.14 -9.62
CA MET A 37 12.38 -14.60 -9.45
C MET A 37 12.05 -15.32 -10.76
N MET A 38 11.17 -14.77 -11.59
CA MET A 38 10.84 -15.33 -12.90
C MET A 38 12.06 -15.32 -13.84
N GLY A 39 12.80 -14.21 -13.88
CA GLY A 39 14.04 -14.12 -14.67
C GLY A 39 15.10 -15.15 -14.25
N PHE A 40 15.30 -15.33 -12.95
CA PHE A 40 16.19 -16.37 -12.42
C PHE A 40 15.75 -17.78 -12.83
N THR A 41 14.47 -18.07 -12.70
CA THR A 41 13.90 -19.40 -13.03
C THR A 41 14.09 -19.73 -14.51
N ILE A 42 13.80 -18.78 -15.40
CA ILE A 42 13.97 -18.96 -16.85
C ILE A 42 15.45 -19.16 -17.20
N ALA A 43 16.36 -18.38 -16.61
CA ALA A 43 17.79 -18.51 -16.86
C ALA A 43 18.34 -19.88 -16.41
N CYS A 44 17.87 -20.42 -15.29
CA CYS A 44 18.19 -21.77 -14.84
C CYS A 44 17.70 -22.83 -15.83
N ILE A 45 16.45 -22.73 -16.30
CA ILE A 45 15.87 -23.69 -17.27
C ILE A 45 16.65 -23.66 -18.59
N VAL A 46 16.89 -22.47 -19.15
CA VAL A 46 17.63 -22.32 -20.41
C VAL A 46 19.08 -22.78 -20.26
N GLY A 47 19.72 -22.50 -19.12
CA GLY A 47 21.09 -22.94 -18.84
C GLY A 47 21.22 -24.45 -18.77
N LEU A 48 20.25 -25.14 -18.15
CA LEU A 48 20.18 -26.60 -18.07
C LEU A 48 19.93 -27.24 -19.44
N MET A 49 19.04 -26.67 -20.25
CA MET A 49 18.74 -27.15 -21.61
C MET A 49 19.95 -27.05 -22.56
N ALA A 50 20.89 -26.16 -22.27
CA ALA A 50 22.10 -25.95 -23.08
C ALA A 50 23.29 -26.81 -22.62
N GLU A 51 23.09 -27.79 -21.73
CA GLU A 51 24.10 -28.75 -21.22
C GLU A 51 25.40 -28.09 -20.72
N ASN A 52 25.31 -26.84 -20.24
CA ASN A 52 26.47 -26.13 -19.73
C ASN A 52 26.90 -26.69 -18.36
N PRO A 53 28.19 -26.60 -18.00
CA PRO A 53 28.64 -26.94 -16.65
C PRO A 53 27.91 -26.06 -15.61
N GLY A 54 27.48 -26.68 -14.50
CA GLY A 54 26.60 -26.05 -13.50
C GLY A 54 27.09 -24.70 -12.96
N TYR A 55 28.42 -24.52 -12.84
CA TYR A 55 29.01 -23.24 -12.42
C TYR A 55 28.68 -22.09 -13.39
N VAL A 56 28.73 -22.34 -14.70
CA VAL A 56 28.43 -21.32 -15.73
C VAL A 56 26.94 -20.97 -15.72
N ILE A 57 26.08 -21.96 -15.48
CA ILE A 57 24.63 -21.76 -15.37
C ILE A 57 24.32 -20.85 -14.18
N LEU A 58 24.91 -21.15 -13.01
CA LEU A 58 24.66 -20.38 -11.79
C LEU A 58 25.05 -18.91 -11.96
N LEU A 59 26.22 -18.66 -12.57
CA LEU A 59 26.73 -17.30 -12.77
C LEU A 59 25.85 -16.51 -13.75
N ARG A 60 25.38 -17.13 -14.84
CA ARG A 60 24.42 -16.51 -15.77
C ARG A 60 23.06 -16.28 -15.12
N ALA A 61 22.58 -17.19 -14.30
CA ALA A 61 21.30 -17.06 -13.59
C ALA A 61 21.34 -15.91 -12.57
N MET A 62 22.46 -15.74 -11.83
CA MET A 62 22.65 -14.59 -10.94
C MET A 62 22.67 -13.27 -11.71
N LEU A 63 23.40 -13.20 -12.83
CA LEU A 63 23.41 -12.00 -13.68
C LEU A 63 22.01 -11.68 -14.24
N ALA A 64 21.28 -12.69 -14.72
CA ALA A 64 19.92 -12.53 -15.20
C ALA A 64 18.99 -12.02 -14.08
N MET A 65 19.12 -12.55 -12.86
CA MET A 65 18.35 -12.09 -11.70
C MET A 65 18.59 -10.61 -11.40
N VAL A 66 19.85 -10.16 -11.42
CA VAL A 66 20.19 -8.75 -11.19
C VAL A 66 19.59 -7.85 -12.28
N VAL A 67 19.74 -8.24 -13.55
CA VAL A 67 19.19 -7.47 -14.68
C VAL A 67 17.65 -7.40 -14.61
N CYS A 68 16.98 -8.54 -14.36
CA CYS A 68 15.53 -8.58 -14.22
C CYS A 68 15.03 -7.80 -12.99
N ALA A 69 15.78 -7.79 -11.89
CA ALA A 69 15.44 -6.98 -10.72
C ALA A 69 15.53 -5.48 -11.01
N ILE A 70 16.56 -5.03 -11.75
CA ILE A 70 16.70 -3.63 -12.17
C ILE A 70 15.54 -3.25 -13.10
N ILE A 71 15.26 -4.08 -14.11
CA ILE A 71 14.15 -3.84 -15.05
C ILE A 71 12.82 -3.81 -14.31
N GLY A 72 12.58 -4.76 -13.40
CA GLY A 72 11.36 -4.83 -12.59
C GLY A 72 11.17 -3.59 -11.72
N ARG A 73 12.24 -3.02 -11.16
CA ARG A 73 12.18 -1.74 -10.45
C ARG A 73 11.82 -0.58 -11.35
N VAL A 74 12.44 -0.46 -12.52
CA VAL A 74 12.13 0.60 -13.48
C VAL A 74 10.66 0.52 -13.91
N LEU A 75 10.18 -0.68 -14.24
CA LEU A 75 8.78 -0.90 -14.58
C LEU A 75 7.83 -0.60 -13.41
N GLY A 76 8.21 -0.92 -12.18
CA GLY A 76 7.45 -0.59 -10.99
C GLY A 76 7.27 0.92 -10.81
N VAL A 77 8.35 1.70 -10.93
CA VAL A 77 8.33 3.17 -10.83
C VAL A 77 7.49 3.80 -11.95
N VAL A 78 7.63 3.30 -13.18
CA VAL A 78 6.82 3.79 -14.31
C VAL A 78 5.34 3.47 -14.09
N GLY A 79 5.03 2.25 -13.63
CA GLY A 79 3.66 1.84 -13.31
C GLY A 79 3.04 2.71 -12.21
N GLU A 80 3.79 2.99 -11.14
CA GLU A 80 3.36 3.90 -10.07
C GLU A 80 3.06 5.30 -10.61
N THR A 81 3.93 5.83 -11.46
CA THR A 81 3.77 7.14 -12.09
C THR A 81 2.49 7.19 -12.93
N CYS A 82 2.26 6.19 -13.78
CA CYS A 82 1.05 6.10 -14.60
C CYS A 82 -0.23 5.99 -13.75
N VAL A 83 -0.22 5.19 -12.68
CA VAL A 83 -1.36 5.06 -11.77
C VAL A 83 -1.63 6.39 -11.05
N ARG A 84 -0.59 7.06 -10.57
CA ARG A 84 -0.70 8.37 -9.89
C ARG A 84 -1.29 9.42 -10.81
N GLU A 85 -0.86 9.46 -12.06
CA GLU A 85 -1.39 10.36 -13.08
C GLU A 85 -2.85 10.05 -13.39
N PHE A 86 -3.19 8.77 -13.59
CA PHE A 86 -4.57 8.34 -13.84
C PHE A 86 -5.50 8.67 -12.67
N VAL A 87 -5.06 8.46 -11.42
CA VAL A 87 -5.84 8.81 -10.22
C VAL A 87 -6.01 10.32 -10.10
N THR A 88 -4.99 11.10 -10.45
CA THR A 88 -5.07 12.57 -10.45
C THR A 88 -6.12 13.06 -11.45
N ILE A 89 -6.09 12.56 -12.68
CA ILE A 89 -7.06 12.88 -13.74
C ILE A 89 -8.47 12.41 -13.33
N TYR A 90 -8.60 11.21 -12.79
CA TYR A 90 -9.90 10.70 -12.36
C TYR A 90 -10.51 11.53 -11.22
N LYS A 91 -9.68 12.01 -10.28
CA LYS A 91 -10.12 12.90 -9.20
C LYS A 91 -10.53 14.29 -9.72
N SER A 92 -9.90 14.82 -10.77
CA SER A 92 -10.32 16.08 -11.39
C SER A 92 -11.65 15.93 -12.14
N ASP A 93 -11.85 14.81 -12.84
CA ASP A 93 -13.05 14.58 -13.66
C ASP A 93 -14.27 14.18 -12.83
N ARG A 94 -14.06 13.55 -11.67
CA ARG A 94 -15.12 13.12 -10.76
C ARG A 94 -14.86 13.66 -9.36
N PRO A 95 -15.10 14.97 -9.13
CA PRO A 95 -15.00 15.53 -7.79
C PRO A 95 -15.90 14.73 -6.86
N LYS A 96 -15.33 14.22 -5.75
CA LYS A 96 -16.06 13.38 -4.79
C LYS A 96 -17.38 14.08 -4.44
N PRO A 97 -18.53 13.38 -4.47
CA PRO A 97 -19.78 13.96 -4.00
C PRO A 97 -19.53 14.44 -2.57
N ARG A 98 -19.84 15.72 -2.31
CA ARG A 98 -19.69 16.31 -0.97
C ARG A 98 -20.36 15.36 0.03
N LYS A 99 -19.69 15.07 1.16
CA LYS A 99 -20.30 14.31 2.25
C LYS A 99 -21.72 14.87 2.47
N PRO A 100 -22.77 14.02 2.48
CA PRO A 100 -24.12 14.51 2.67
C PRO A 100 -24.16 15.30 3.99
N LYS A 101 -24.82 16.46 3.99
CA LYS A 101 -24.82 17.39 5.15
C LYS A 101 -25.15 16.69 6.48
N GLN A 102 -26.01 15.70 6.42
CA GLN A 102 -26.41 14.85 7.55
C GLN A 102 -25.23 14.17 8.24
N LEU A 103 -24.23 13.68 7.48
CA LEU A 103 -23.05 13.03 8.05
C LEU A 103 -22.12 14.05 8.74
N VAL A 104 -22.04 15.26 8.20
CA VAL A 104 -21.25 16.35 8.82
C VAL A 104 -21.90 16.83 10.12
N GLU A 105 -23.23 16.98 10.13
CA GLU A 105 -23.99 17.33 11.33
C GLU A 105 -23.89 16.23 12.40
N LEU A 106 -23.93 14.96 12.00
CA LEU A 106 -23.79 13.83 12.91
C LEU A 106 -22.39 13.73 13.51
N GLU A 107 -21.34 13.97 12.71
CA GLU A 107 -19.94 14.06 13.19
C GLU A 107 -19.76 15.22 14.19
N ALA A 108 -20.34 16.39 13.90
CA ALA A 108 -20.30 17.55 14.80
C ALA A 108 -21.05 17.29 16.12
N ALA A 109 -22.25 16.69 16.03
CA ALA A 109 -23.04 16.31 17.21
C ALA A 109 -22.29 15.26 18.06
N ARG A 110 -21.62 14.30 17.43
CA ARG A 110 -20.82 13.28 18.12
C ARG A 110 -19.64 13.89 18.88
N ARG A 111 -18.93 14.84 18.27
CA ARG A 111 -17.82 15.57 18.93
C ARG A 111 -18.33 16.37 20.14
N ALA A 112 -19.42 17.12 19.98
CA ALA A 112 -20.01 17.86 21.10
C ALA A 112 -20.40 16.94 22.26
N HIS A 113 -20.94 15.75 21.97
CA HIS A 113 -21.28 14.78 22.99
C HIS A 113 -20.03 14.21 23.71
N GLN A 114 -18.93 13.96 22.99
CA GLN A 114 -17.67 13.51 23.60
C GLN A 114 -17.10 14.55 24.58
N ASP A 115 -17.16 15.83 24.23
CA ASP A 115 -16.68 16.92 25.10
C ASP A 115 -17.48 16.99 26.41
N VAL A 116 -18.81 16.83 26.33
CA VAL A 116 -19.68 16.78 27.51
C VAL A 116 -19.34 15.58 28.40
N VAL A 117 -19.12 14.40 27.82
CA VAL A 117 -18.73 13.21 28.59
C VAL A 117 -17.38 13.41 29.29
N GLN A 118 -16.41 14.05 28.62
CA GLN A 118 -15.11 14.33 29.24
C GLN A 118 -15.20 15.34 30.38
N THR A 119 -16.04 16.38 30.25
CA THR A 119 -16.24 17.36 31.33
C THR A 119 -16.94 16.75 32.54
N MET A 120 -17.89 15.85 32.34
CA MET A 120 -18.51 15.08 33.44
C MET A 120 -17.51 14.15 34.12
N LYS A 121 -16.67 13.43 33.36
CA LYS A 121 -15.62 12.56 33.92
C LYS A 121 -14.56 13.31 34.74
N LYS A 122 -14.30 14.60 34.44
CA LYS A 122 -13.32 15.41 35.18
C LYS A 122 -13.87 16.03 36.47
N SER A 123 -15.20 16.00 36.66
CA SER A 123 -15.87 16.71 37.76
C SER A 123 -16.42 15.79 38.86
N GLY A 124 -16.30 14.47 38.69
CA GLY A 124 -16.70 13.45 39.68
C GLY A 124 -15.49 12.65 40.15
#